data_AF-A0A7J2XBL8-F1
#
_entry.id   AF-A0A7J2XBL8-F1
#
_cell.length_a   1.000
_cell.length_b   1.000
_cell.length_c   1.000
_cell.angle_alpha   90.00
_cell.angle_beta   90.00
_cell.angle_gamma   90.00
#
_symmetry.space_group_name_H-M   'P 1'
#
loop_
_entity.id
_entity.type
_entity.pdbx_description
1 polymer ?
#
loop_
_entity_poly.entity_id
_entity_poly.type
_entity_poly.pdbx_seq_one_letter_code
_entity_poly.pdbx_strand_id
1 'polypeptide(L)'
;MEAMRSLPREFFLLFLVFLTSFIGMKTIFIIFFSTPFDPAFILHLSPLILFPSVSDIQLLFASLTLAVLNLYFHVRSGRFDTIASIIITSIMAGGLSISILSSESYLNIAIEYPMLVLMLVMLATDIQFLLRGEIKTFPSIFPRREAYTHAPSSSIGSRIPSDLVMLEDMNEEYINLLRGMGIRGIDDLARMDAKELLKRLHEYMKEIEEN
;
A
#
# COMPACT_ATOMS: atom_id res chain seq x y z
N MET A 1 7.39 9.31 30.16
CA MET A 1 6.45 9.57 29.05
C MET A 1 6.68 8.47 28.04
N GLU A 2 6.05 7.32 28.26
CA GLU A 2 6.34 6.09 27.51
C GLU A 2 5.83 6.18 26.08
N ALA A 3 6.50 5.45 25.19
CA ALA A 3 6.17 5.45 23.77
C ALA A 3 4.73 4.97 23.56
N MET A 4 3.93 5.78 22.87
CA MET A 4 2.92 5.21 21.98
C MET A 4 3.66 4.30 21.00
N ARG A 5 3.67 3.00 21.28
CA ARG A 5 3.91 1.99 20.25
C ARG A 5 2.76 2.17 19.26
N SER A 6 3.05 2.81 18.13
CA SER A 6 2.10 2.96 17.03
C SER A 6 1.48 1.61 16.73
N LEU A 7 0.15 1.55 16.62
CA LEU A 7 -0.53 0.34 16.18
C LEU A 7 0.11 -0.11 14.86
N PRO A 8 0.51 -1.39 14.73
CA PRO A 8 1.23 -1.84 13.55
C PRO A 8 0.32 -1.66 12.32
N ARG A 9 0.85 -1.13 11.22
CA ARG A 9 0.09 -0.90 9.98
C ARG A 9 -0.59 -2.19 9.46
N GLU A 10 0.00 -3.35 9.77
CA GLU A 10 -0.56 -4.68 9.58
C GLU A 10 -1.97 -4.85 10.19
N PHE A 11 -2.23 -4.26 11.36
CA PHE A 11 -3.56 -4.26 11.98
C PHE A 11 -4.58 -3.50 11.12
N PHE A 12 -4.21 -2.35 10.57
CA PHE A 12 -5.09 -1.58 9.69
C PHE A 12 -5.28 -2.25 8.33
N LEU A 13 -4.26 -2.92 7.79
CA LEU A 13 -4.41 -3.78 6.63
C LEU A 13 -5.42 -4.92 6.90
N LEU A 14 -5.28 -5.64 8.02
CA LEU A 14 -6.21 -6.70 8.41
C LEU A 14 -7.64 -6.16 8.64
N PHE A 15 -7.78 -4.98 9.25
CA PHE A 15 -9.06 -4.29 9.40
C PHE A 15 -9.70 -3.94 8.04
N LEU A 16 -8.94 -3.42 7.09
CA LEU A 16 -9.44 -3.13 5.74
C LEU A 16 -9.82 -4.39 4.96
N VAL A 17 -9.05 -5.48 5.09
CA VAL A 17 -9.39 -6.79 4.52
C VAL A 17 -10.69 -7.32 5.13
N PHE A 18 -10.83 -7.26 6.46
CA PHE A 18 -12.07 -7.62 7.17
C PHE A 18 -13.25 -6.77 6.70
N LEU A 19 -13.11 -5.45 6.70
CA LEU A 19 -14.17 -4.51 6.32
C LEU A 19 -14.64 -4.73 4.87
N THR A 20 -13.69 -4.85 3.94
CA THR A 20 -13.98 -5.09 2.52
C THR A 20 -14.65 -6.45 2.31
N SER A 21 -14.17 -7.50 2.99
CA SER A 21 -14.75 -8.84 2.93
C SER A 21 -16.16 -8.86 3.54
N PHE A 22 -16.37 -8.19 4.68
CA PHE A 22 -17.66 -8.08 5.36
C PHE A 22 -18.70 -7.39 4.49
N ILE A 23 -18.39 -6.20 3.94
CA ILE A 23 -19.30 -5.46 3.04
C ILE A 23 -19.52 -6.25 1.74
N GLY A 24 -18.47 -6.86 1.18
CA GLY A 24 -18.57 -7.66 -0.03
C GLY A 24 -19.50 -8.86 0.13
N MET A 25 -19.31 -9.65 1.20
CA MET A 25 -20.20 -10.77 1.53
C MET A 25 -21.63 -10.29 1.81
N LYS A 26 -21.79 -9.21 2.59
CA LYS A 26 -23.10 -8.64 2.92
C LYS A 26 -23.85 -8.15 1.67
N THR A 27 -23.13 -7.58 0.69
CA THR A 27 -23.67 -7.20 -0.62
C THR A 27 -24.22 -8.40 -1.39
N ILE A 28 -23.53 -9.54 -1.38
CA ILE A 28 -24.03 -10.79 -1.99
C ILE A 28 -25.33 -11.23 -1.29
N PHE A 29 -25.37 -11.21 0.05
CA PHE A 29 -26.57 -11.59 0.80
C PHE A 29 -27.76 -10.66 0.54
N ILE A 30 -27.54 -9.35 0.46
CA ILE A 30 -28.60 -8.36 0.16
C ILE A 30 -29.15 -8.57 -1.26
N ILE A 31 -28.28 -8.71 -2.27
CA ILE A 31 -28.69 -8.82 -3.68
C ILE A 31 -29.40 -10.14 -3.99
N PHE A 32 -28.88 -11.27 -3.49
CA PHE A 32 -29.38 -12.60 -3.87
C PHE A 32 -30.41 -13.19 -2.91
N PHE A 33 -30.44 -12.74 -1.64
CA PHE A 33 -31.29 -13.31 -0.60
C PHE A 33 -32.18 -12.27 0.10
N SER A 34 -32.18 -11.01 -0.36
CA SER A 34 -32.99 -9.91 0.19
C SER A 34 -32.84 -9.73 1.71
N THR A 35 -31.66 -10.01 2.25
CA THR A 35 -31.39 -9.83 3.69
C THR A 35 -31.45 -8.35 4.08
N PRO A 36 -31.84 -8.00 5.31
CA PRO A 36 -31.84 -6.61 5.77
C PRO A 36 -30.42 -6.02 5.78
N PHE A 37 -30.35 -4.69 5.63
CA PHE A 37 -29.11 -3.90 5.64
C PHE A 37 -28.41 -3.84 7.01
N ASP A 38 -28.94 -4.49 8.04
CA ASP A 38 -28.34 -4.51 9.38
C ASP A 38 -27.00 -5.26 9.44
N PRO A 39 -25.97 -4.68 10.08
CA PRO A 39 -25.94 -3.36 10.70
C PRO A 39 -25.75 -2.22 9.66
N ALA A 40 -26.55 -1.16 9.77
CA ALA A 40 -26.67 -0.10 8.77
C ALA A 40 -25.37 0.67 8.46
N PHE A 41 -24.34 0.62 9.32
CA PHE A 41 -23.07 1.33 9.12
C PHE A 41 -22.41 1.07 7.75
N ILE A 42 -22.68 -0.09 7.13
CA ILE A 42 -22.19 -0.47 5.79
C ILE A 42 -22.66 0.46 4.67
N LEU A 43 -23.77 1.19 4.88
CA LEU A 43 -24.29 2.21 3.96
C LEU A 43 -23.64 3.58 4.20
N HIS A 44 -23.18 3.80 5.44
CA HIS A 44 -22.80 5.10 5.97
C HIS A 44 -21.30 5.38 5.81
N LEU A 45 -20.52 4.48 5.21
CA LEU A 45 -19.13 4.71 4.82
C LEU A 45 -19.00 5.63 3.60
N SER A 46 -20.11 6.09 3.03
CA SER A 46 -20.14 7.07 1.94
C SER A 46 -20.87 8.34 2.37
N PRO A 47 -20.33 9.54 2.14
CA PRO A 47 -21.04 10.80 2.39
C PRO A 47 -22.24 11.01 1.46
N LEU A 48 -22.48 10.10 0.49
CA LEU A 48 -23.67 10.11 -0.35
C LEU A 48 -24.99 9.97 0.44
N ILE A 49 -24.93 9.53 1.71
CA ILE A 49 -26.06 9.55 2.65
C ILE A 49 -26.73 10.93 2.77
N LEU A 50 -26.00 12.02 2.50
CA LEU A 50 -26.53 13.39 2.47
C LEU A 50 -27.56 13.65 1.35
N PHE A 51 -27.63 12.79 0.33
CA PHE A 51 -28.51 12.98 -0.82
C PHE A 51 -29.73 12.05 -0.71
N PRO A 52 -30.93 12.56 -0.38
CA PRO A 52 -32.13 11.73 -0.16
C PRO A 52 -32.67 11.06 -1.43
N SER A 53 -32.09 11.34 -2.61
CA SER A 53 -32.37 10.68 -3.87
C SER A 53 -31.52 9.42 -4.12
N VAL A 54 -30.51 9.15 -3.29
CA VAL A 54 -29.62 8.00 -3.40
C VAL A 54 -30.24 6.81 -2.66
N SER A 55 -30.32 5.66 -3.30
CA SER A 55 -30.90 4.44 -2.69
C SER A 55 -29.88 3.67 -1.85
N ASP A 56 -30.35 2.87 -0.89
CA ASP A 56 -29.50 2.02 -0.04
C ASP A 56 -28.57 1.11 -0.86
N ILE A 57 -29.02 0.62 -2.01
CA ILE A 57 -28.20 -0.18 -2.93
C ILE A 57 -27.05 0.66 -3.51
N GLN A 58 -27.30 1.92 -3.86
CA GLN A 58 -26.26 2.84 -4.33
C GLN A 58 -25.28 3.22 -3.20
N LEU A 59 -25.79 3.45 -1.97
CA LEU A 59 -24.95 3.68 -0.78
C LEU A 59 -24.06 2.48 -0.46
N LEU A 60 -24.59 1.26 -0.58
CA LEU A 60 -23.86 0.01 -0.39
C LEU A 60 -22.75 -0.15 -1.43
N PHE A 61 -23.04 0.05 -2.73
CA PHE A 61 -22.03 -0.02 -3.79
C PHE A 61 -20.98 1.08 -3.66
N ALA A 62 -21.35 2.30 -3.28
CA ALA A 62 -20.40 3.38 -3.03
C ALA A 62 -19.48 3.07 -1.84
N SER A 63 -20.05 2.58 -0.73
CA SER A 63 -19.30 2.18 0.47
C SER A 63 -18.37 1.00 0.22
N LEU A 64 -18.81 -0.01 -0.55
CA LEU A 64 -17.96 -1.11 -1.01
C LEU A 64 -16.82 -0.61 -1.92
N THR A 65 -17.12 0.31 -2.84
CA THR A 65 -16.11 0.90 -3.75
C THR A 65 -15.04 1.67 -2.96
N LEU A 66 -15.46 2.48 -1.98
CA LEU A 66 -14.53 3.19 -1.10
C LEU A 66 -13.67 2.21 -0.29
N ALA A 67 -14.26 1.16 0.29
CA ALA A 67 -13.51 0.14 1.03
C ALA A 67 -12.48 -0.61 0.16
N VAL A 68 -12.87 -1.05 -1.04
CA VAL A 68 -11.99 -1.71 -2.01
C VAL A 68 -10.84 -0.80 -2.46
N LEU A 69 -11.15 0.46 -2.81
CA LEU A 69 -10.11 1.43 -3.20
C LEU A 69 -9.16 1.73 -2.03
N ASN A 70 -9.68 1.88 -0.80
CA ASN A 70 -8.84 2.12 0.37
C ASN A 70 -7.90 0.94 0.62
N LEU A 71 -8.42 -0.30 0.59
CA LEU A 71 -7.60 -1.51 0.71
C LEU A 71 -6.53 -1.58 -0.40
N TYR A 72 -6.89 -1.29 -1.65
CA TYR A 72 -5.97 -1.28 -2.78
C TYR A 72 -4.80 -0.31 -2.56
N PHE A 73 -5.09 0.94 -2.21
CA PHE A 73 -4.07 1.95 -1.94
C PHE A 73 -3.30 1.73 -0.62
N HIS A 74 -3.91 1.07 0.36
CA HIS A 74 -3.21 0.76 1.61
C HIS A 74 -2.20 -0.39 1.46
N VAL A 75 -2.47 -1.35 0.55
CA VAL A 75 -1.53 -2.40 0.14
C VAL A 75 -0.39 -1.82 -0.71
N ARG A 76 -0.72 -0.98 -1.70
CA ARG A 76 0.25 -0.39 -2.62
C ARG A 76 1.10 0.64 -1.87
N SER A 77 2.38 0.35 -1.66
CA SER A 77 3.16 0.96 -0.57
C SER A 77 3.78 2.33 -0.91
N GLY A 78 3.28 3.05 -1.91
CA GLY A 78 3.85 4.30 -2.41
C GLY A 78 3.39 5.55 -1.65
N ARG A 79 4.10 6.68 -1.89
CA ARG A 79 3.74 7.98 -1.30
C ARG A 79 2.40 8.50 -1.82
N PHE A 80 2.16 8.40 -3.13
CA PHE A 80 0.88 8.77 -3.74
C PHE A 80 -0.26 7.85 -3.30
N ASP A 81 0.00 6.55 -3.17
CA ASP A 81 -0.97 5.57 -2.67
C ASP A 81 -1.35 5.86 -1.21
N THR A 82 -0.37 6.18 -0.35
CA THR A 82 -0.60 6.60 1.04
C THR A 82 -1.48 7.87 1.09
N ILE A 83 -1.23 8.85 0.23
CA ILE A 83 -2.08 10.06 0.12
C ILE A 83 -3.50 9.70 -0.33
N ALA A 84 -3.65 8.80 -1.30
CA ALA A 84 -4.95 8.33 -1.76
C ALA A 84 -5.73 7.58 -0.65
N SER A 85 -5.06 6.70 0.11
CA SER A 85 -5.64 6.00 1.25
C SER A 85 -6.05 6.97 2.37
N ILE A 86 -5.26 8.00 2.67
CA ILE A 86 -5.63 9.09 3.60
C ILE A 86 -6.91 9.81 3.14
N ILE A 87 -7.00 10.18 1.85
CA ILE A 87 -8.17 10.86 1.29
C ILE A 87 -9.42 9.97 1.38
N ILE A 88 -9.33 8.70 0.99
CA ILE A 88 -10.46 7.78 1.01
C ILE A 88 -10.89 7.46 2.44
N THR A 89 -9.95 7.23 3.36
CA THR A 89 -10.23 7.05 4.80
C THR A 89 -10.92 8.27 5.39
N SER A 90 -10.51 9.49 4.99
CA SER A 90 -11.18 10.73 5.41
C SER A 90 -12.62 10.83 4.89
N ILE A 91 -12.87 10.42 3.64
CA ILE A 91 -14.22 10.36 3.05
C ILE A 91 -15.10 9.37 3.83
N MET A 92 -14.57 8.18 4.15
CA MET A 92 -15.30 7.15 4.90
C MET A 92 -15.59 7.56 6.35
N ALA A 93 -14.61 8.15 7.04
CA ALA A 93 -14.79 8.73 8.37
C ALA A 93 -15.80 9.90 8.35
N GLY A 94 -15.81 10.70 7.28
CA GLY A 94 -16.79 11.76 7.06
C GLY A 94 -18.22 11.23 6.96
N GLY A 95 -18.44 10.19 6.15
CA GLY A 95 -19.75 9.51 6.07
C GLY A 95 -20.25 9.00 7.42
N LEU A 96 -19.40 8.29 8.17
CA LEU A 96 -19.75 7.80 9.51
C LEU A 96 -20.04 8.96 10.48
N SER A 97 -19.26 10.04 10.41
CA SER A 97 -19.46 11.23 11.26
C SER A 97 -20.82 11.90 10.98
N ILE A 98 -21.20 12.01 9.70
CA ILE A 98 -22.52 12.52 9.29
C ILE A 98 -23.63 11.62 9.85
N SER A 99 -23.51 10.30 9.65
CA SER A 99 -24.50 9.34 10.16
C SER A 99 -24.69 9.46 11.67
N ILE A 100 -23.61 9.41 12.45
CA ILE A 100 -23.63 9.54 13.92
C ILE A 100 -24.29 10.85 14.35
N LEU A 101 -24.01 11.97 13.67
CA LEU A 101 -24.62 13.28 13.98
C LEU A 101 -26.11 13.36 13.61
N SER A 102 -26.55 12.59 12.62
CA SER A 102 -27.96 12.51 12.18
C SER A 102 -28.78 11.40 12.82
N SER A 103 -28.14 10.45 13.53
CA SER A 103 -28.81 9.26 14.04
C SER A 103 -29.56 9.52 15.34
N GLU A 104 -30.87 9.25 15.32
CA GLU A 104 -31.70 9.17 16.53
C GLU A 104 -31.58 7.80 17.23
N SER A 105 -30.94 6.81 16.59
CA SER A 105 -30.81 5.43 17.09
C SER A 105 -29.48 5.20 17.83
N TYR A 106 -29.57 4.98 19.14
CA TYR A 106 -28.44 4.58 19.98
C TYR A 106 -27.77 3.27 19.52
N LEU A 107 -28.51 2.33 18.91
CA LEU A 107 -27.97 1.06 18.43
C LEU A 107 -27.06 1.24 17.21
N ASN A 108 -27.41 2.15 16.30
CA ASN A 108 -26.58 2.46 15.13
C ASN A 108 -25.29 3.15 15.57
N ILE A 109 -25.41 4.15 16.46
CA ILE A 109 -24.28 4.88 17.05
C ILE A 109 -23.30 3.91 17.76
N ALA A 110 -23.81 2.90 18.47
CA ALA A 110 -22.97 1.92 19.18
C ALA A 110 -22.03 1.10 18.27
N ILE A 111 -22.37 0.94 16.98
CA ILE A 111 -21.53 0.22 15.99
C ILE A 111 -20.72 1.21 15.14
N GLU A 112 -21.31 2.34 14.78
CA GLU A 112 -20.66 3.38 13.96
C GLU A 112 -19.52 4.08 14.71
N TYR A 113 -19.66 4.32 16.02
CA TYR A 113 -18.65 5.04 16.79
C TYR A 113 -17.32 4.27 16.92
N PRO A 114 -17.29 2.95 17.24
CA PRO A 114 -16.08 2.14 17.14
C PRO A 114 -15.45 2.13 15.73
N MET A 115 -16.27 2.05 14.68
CA MET A 115 -15.77 2.08 13.30
C MET A 115 -15.14 3.44 12.95
N LEU A 116 -15.75 4.55 13.39
CA LEU A 116 -15.19 5.89 13.23
C LEU A 116 -13.87 6.03 13.99
N VAL A 117 -13.79 5.55 15.24
CA VAL A 117 -12.53 5.57 16.01
C VAL A 117 -11.43 4.77 15.30
N LEU A 118 -11.71 3.58 14.79
CA LEU A 118 -10.75 2.79 14.02
C LEU A 118 -10.27 3.54 12.75
N MET A 119 -11.18 4.17 12.00
CA MET A 119 -10.84 5.01 10.84
C MET A 119 -9.97 6.21 11.22
N LEU A 120 -10.25 6.88 12.35
CA LEU A 120 -9.47 8.04 12.81
C LEU A 120 -8.07 7.66 13.29
N VAL A 121 -7.91 6.51 13.95
CA VAL A 121 -6.58 6.02 14.37
C VAL A 121 -5.78 5.50 13.17
N MET A 122 -6.43 4.87 12.20
CA MET A 122 -5.84 4.54 10.90
C MET A 122 -5.32 5.81 10.20
N LEU A 123 -6.19 6.82 10.05
CA LEU A 123 -5.87 8.11 9.43
C LEU A 123 -4.68 8.80 10.12
N ALA A 124 -4.65 8.82 11.45
CA ALA A 124 -3.53 9.36 12.22
C ALA A 124 -2.23 8.59 11.98
N THR A 125 -2.31 7.26 11.83
CA THR A 125 -1.16 6.39 11.56
C THR A 125 -0.61 6.64 10.15
N ASP A 126 -1.47 6.72 9.15
CA ASP A 126 -1.06 6.99 7.75
C ASP A 126 -0.49 8.41 7.57
N ILE A 127 -1.05 9.42 8.27
CA ILE A 127 -0.47 10.77 8.31
C ILE A 127 0.91 10.76 8.96
N GLN A 128 1.09 10.07 10.10
CA GLN A 128 2.42 9.95 10.73
C GLN A 128 3.42 9.26 9.80
N PHE A 129 3.01 8.20 9.10
CA PHE A 129 3.83 7.48 8.13
C PHE A 129 4.25 8.38 6.95
N LEU A 130 3.30 9.13 6.37
CA LEU A 130 3.54 10.10 5.30
C LEU A 130 4.52 11.21 5.71
N LEU A 131 4.39 11.73 6.94
CA LEU A 131 5.26 12.78 7.48
C LEU A 131 6.69 12.30 7.78
N ARG A 132 6.85 11.03 8.17
CA ARG A 132 8.16 10.42 8.44
C ARG A 132 8.95 10.13 7.16
N GLY A 133 8.30 10.08 6.00
CA GLY A 133 8.94 9.70 4.73
C GLY A 133 9.45 8.26 4.72
N GLU A 134 8.95 7.40 5.62
CA GLU A 134 9.30 5.98 5.71
C GLU A 134 8.68 5.18 4.55
N ILE A 135 9.12 5.44 3.31
CA ILE A 135 8.71 4.64 2.15
C ILE A 135 9.29 3.24 2.34
N LYS A 136 8.44 2.29 2.74
CA LYS A 136 8.78 0.87 2.81
C LYS A 136 7.84 0.03 1.97
N THR A 137 8.46 -0.71 1.06
CA THR A 137 7.93 -1.95 0.53
C THR A 137 7.42 -2.82 1.67
N PHE A 138 6.15 -3.21 1.62
CA PHE A 138 5.66 -4.26 2.53
C PHE A 138 6.46 -5.55 2.26
N PRO A 139 6.76 -6.37 3.28
CA PRO A 139 7.11 -7.76 3.04
C PRO A 139 5.94 -8.39 2.28
N SER A 140 6.20 -8.87 1.07
CA SER A 140 5.13 -9.31 0.18
C SER A 140 4.42 -10.54 0.78
N ILE A 141 3.14 -10.38 1.12
CA ILE A 141 2.29 -11.47 1.63
C ILE A 141 2.20 -12.62 0.61
N PHE A 142 2.32 -12.27 -0.67
CA PHE A 142 2.67 -13.23 -1.71
C PHE A 142 4.17 -13.52 -1.65
N PRO A 143 4.62 -14.78 -1.50
CA PRO A 143 6.02 -15.09 -1.67
C PRO A 143 6.42 -14.69 -3.10
N ARG A 144 7.27 -13.66 -3.22
CA ARG A 144 8.02 -13.41 -4.44
C ARG A 144 8.73 -14.74 -4.72
N ARG A 145 8.49 -15.36 -5.88
CA ARG A 145 9.15 -16.62 -6.23
C ARG A 145 10.66 -16.37 -6.14
N GLU A 146 11.27 -16.87 -5.08
CA GLU A 146 12.72 -16.96 -4.97
C GLU A 146 13.15 -17.95 -6.05
N ALA A 147 13.63 -17.41 -7.16
CA ALA A 147 14.33 -18.21 -8.15
C ALA A 147 15.58 -18.75 -7.45
N TYR A 148 15.61 -20.06 -7.21
CA TYR A 148 16.75 -20.73 -6.60
C TYR A 148 17.99 -20.54 -7.47
N THR A 149 18.88 -19.64 -7.06
CA THR A 149 20.26 -19.58 -7.55
C THR A 149 21.21 -19.60 -6.36
N HIS A 150 21.70 -20.80 -6.05
CA HIS A 150 22.86 -20.98 -5.19
C HIS A 150 24.10 -20.37 -5.88
N ALA A 151 24.34 -19.08 -5.66
CA ALA A 151 25.63 -18.46 -5.95
C ALA A 151 26.57 -18.71 -4.75
N PRO A 152 27.84 -19.14 -4.97
CA PRO A 152 28.77 -19.41 -3.89
C PRO A 152 29.15 -18.11 -3.17
N SER A 153 29.26 -18.18 -1.84
CA SER A 153 29.57 -17.04 -0.98
C SER A 153 31.02 -16.56 -1.19
N SER A 154 31.23 -15.48 -1.95
CA SER A 154 32.48 -14.72 -1.96
C SER A 154 32.38 -13.50 -1.04
N SER A 155 32.83 -13.69 0.20
CA SER A 155 32.84 -12.63 1.21
C SER A 155 33.94 -11.60 0.93
N ILE A 156 33.64 -10.55 0.15
CA ILE A 156 34.48 -9.34 0.07
C ILE A 156 33.63 -8.10 0.36
N GLY A 157 33.74 -7.63 1.61
CA GLY A 157 33.05 -6.43 2.06
C GLY A 157 33.53 -5.19 1.30
N SER A 158 32.64 -4.60 0.52
CA SER A 158 32.75 -3.25 -0.02
C SER A 158 31.35 -2.66 -0.10
N ARG A 159 31.09 -1.60 0.68
CA ARG A 159 29.77 -0.95 0.75
C ARG A 159 29.27 -0.66 -0.67
N ILE A 160 28.02 -1.02 -0.95
CA ILE A 160 27.33 -0.59 -2.17
C ILE A 160 27.27 0.94 -2.12
N PRO A 161 27.81 1.68 -3.12
CA PRO A 161 27.65 3.12 -3.19
C PRO A 161 26.17 3.44 -3.37
N SER A 162 25.59 4.19 -2.43
CA SER A 162 24.15 4.45 -2.36
C SER A 162 23.59 5.27 -3.52
N ASP A 163 24.45 5.78 -4.40
CA ASP A 163 24.07 6.53 -5.59
C ASP A 163 23.66 5.58 -6.72
N LEU A 164 24.19 4.35 -6.70
CA LEU A 164 23.56 3.19 -7.33
C LEU A 164 22.47 2.66 -6.36
N VAL A 165 21.48 1.91 -6.86
CA VAL A 165 20.18 1.64 -6.18
C VAL A 165 19.26 2.87 -6.06
N MET A 166 19.75 4.11 -6.12
CA MET A 166 18.89 5.31 -6.26
C MET A 166 18.24 5.45 -7.66
N LEU A 167 18.77 4.74 -8.67
CA LEU A 167 18.20 4.70 -10.01
C LEU A 167 17.08 3.63 -10.08
N GLU A 168 15.90 4.05 -10.53
CA GLU A 168 14.60 3.38 -10.35
C GLU A 168 14.54 1.93 -10.89
N ASP A 169 15.33 1.61 -11.91
CA ASP A 169 15.38 0.28 -12.57
C ASP A 169 16.64 -0.55 -12.22
N MET A 170 17.48 -0.13 -11.28
CA MET A 170 18.81 -0.70 -11.07
C MET A 170 18.84 -1.82 -10.00
N ASN A 171 18.69 -3.07 -10.43
CA ASN A 171 18.88 -4.26 -9.59
C ASN A 171 20.37 -4.53 -9.24
N GLU A 172 20.63 -5.27 -8.16
CA GLU A 172 21.99 -5.66 -7.70
C GLU A 172 22.81 -6.39 -8.78
N GLU A 173 22.17 -7.16 -9.65
CA GLU A 173 22.80 -7.83 -10.79
C GLU A 173 23.44 -6.83 -11.78
N TYR A 174 22.71 -5.76 -12.13
CA TYR A 174 23.23 -4.69 -12.98
C TYR A 174 24.35 -3.92 -12.28
N ILE A 175 24.27 -3.72 -10.96
CA ILE A 175 25.34 -3.08 -10.16
C ILE A 175 26.61 -3.92 -10.20
N ASN A 176 26.49 -5.24 -10.09
CA ASN A 176 27.62 -6.16 -10.13
C ASN A 176 28.24 -6.25 -11.54
N LEU A 177 27.42 -6.24 -12.61
CA LEU A 177 27.89 -6.14 -13.99
C LEU A 177 28.65 -4.82 -14.26
N LEU A 178 28.08 -3.68 -13.84
CA LEU A 178 28.73 -2.37 -13.94
C LEU A 178 30.08 -2.36 -13.21
N ARG A 179 30.13 -2.92 -11.99
CA ARG A 179 31.35 -3.08 -11.21
C ARG A 179 32.38 -3.98 -11.91
N GLY A 180 31.94 -5.06 -12.55
CA GLY A 180 32.77 -5.94 -13.37
C GLY A 180 33.44 -5.20 -14.54
N MET A 181 32.70 -4.31 -15.20
CA MET A 181 33.22 -3.39 -16.22
C MET A 181 34.04 -2.21 -15.67
N GLY A 182 34.31 -2.17 -14.37
CA GLY A 182 35.11 -1.14 -13.70
C GLY A 182 34.37 0.14 -13.32
N ILE A 183 33.05 0.21 -13.52
CA ILE A 183 32.20 1.38 -13.25
C ILE A 183 31.79 1.36 -11.76
N ARG A 184 32.07 2.42 -11.01
CA ARG A 184 31.90 2.46 -9.54
C ARG A 184 30.88 3.48 -9.05
N GLY A 185 30.54 4.48 -9.85
CA GLY A 185 29.56 5.53 -9.50
C GLY A 185 28.70 5.98 -10.67
N ILE A 186 27.67 6.79 -10.38
CA ILE A 186 26.89 7.49 -11.42
C ILE A 186 27.79 8.39 -12.26
N ASP A 187 28.80 9.05 -11.68
CA ASP A 187 29.72 9.91 -12.42
C ASP A 187 30.53 9.17 -13.50
N ASP A 188 30.88 7.90 -13.25
CA ASP A 188 31.56 7.06 -14.24
C ASP A 188 30.60 6.71 -15.39
N LEU A 189 29.36 6.34 -15.04
CA LEU A 189 28.32 5.96 -15.99
C LEU A 189 27.87 7.15 -16.86
N ALA A 190 27.70 8.33 -16.27
CA ALA A 190 27.29 9.56 -16.96
C ALA A 190 28.37 10.14 -17.89
N ARG A 191 29.64 9.70 -17.74
CA ARG A 191 30.76 10.05 -18.63
C ARG A 191 30.97 9.05 -19.77
N MET A 192 30.23 7.95 -19.81
CA MET A 192 30.38 6.90 -20.82
C MET A 192 29.24 6.91 -21.84
N ASP A 193 29.60 6.99 -23.11
CA ASP A 193 28.66 6.78 -24.21
C ASP A 193 28.13 5.34 -24.24
N ALA A 194 26.88 5.16 -24.64
CA ALA A 194 26.23 3.84 -24.75
C ALA A 194 27.02 2.83 -25.60
N LYS A 195 27.79 3.31 -26.58
CA LYS A 195 28.65 2.48 -27.44
C LYS A 195 29.88 1.93 -26.69
N GLU A 196 30.45 2.71 -25.78
CA GLU A 196 31.59 2.31 -24.95
C GLU A 196 31.14 1.35 -23.84
N LEU A 197 29.95 1.58 -23.27
CA LEU A 197 29.29 0.63 -22.34
C LEU A 197 29.13 -0.76 -22.98
N LEU A 198 28.53 -0.85 -24.17
CA LEU A 198 28.32 -2.12 -24.86
C LEU A 198 29.63 -2.83 -25.22
N LYS A 199 30.68 -2.09 -25.58
CA LYS A 199 32.01 -2.65 -25.86
C LYS A 199 32.61 -3.31 -24.61
N ARG A 200 32.60 -2.61 -23.47
CA ARG A 200 33.12 -3.16 -22.21
C ARG A 200 32.29 -4.33 -21.68
N LEU A 201 30.96 -4.32 -21.90
CA LEU A 201 30.11 -5.45 -21.54
C LEU A 201 30.48 -6.70 -22.33
N HIS A 202 30.75 -6.54 -23.63
CA HIS A 202 31.17 -7.65 -24.50
C HIS A 202 32.57 -8.17 -24.12
N GLU A 203 33.52 -7.27 -23.81
CA GLU A 203 34.85 -7.64 -23.31
C GLU A 203 34.75 -8.40 -21.97
N TYR A 204 33.96 -7.91 -21.01
CA TYR A 204 33.76 -8.54 -19.71
C TYR A 204 33.06 -9.92 -19.79
N MET A 205 32.04 -10.07 -20.64
CA MET A 205 31.41 -11.39 -20.83
C MET A 205 32.39 -12.39 -21.45
N LYS A 206 33.25 -11.95 -22.36
CA LYS A 206 34.29 -12.81 -22.95
C LYS A 206 35.34 -13.24 -21.92
N GLU A 207 35.74 -12.38 -21.00
CA GLU A 207 36.63 -12.74 -19.88
C GLU A 207 36.00 -13.73 -18.89
N ILE A 208 34.66 -13.77 -18.79
CA ILE A 208 33.92 -14.78 -18.01
C ILE A 208 33.83 -16.12 -18.76
N GLU A 209 33.70 -16.13 -20.08
CA GLU A 209 33.66 -17.37 -20.88
C GLU A 209 35.05 -18.04 -21.02
N GLU A 210 36.15 -17.30 -20.80
CA GLU A 210 37.53 -17.79 -20.92
C GLU A 210 38.17 -18.23 -19.57
N ASN A 211 37.44 -18.19 -18.44
CA ASN A 211 37.88 -18.60 -17.08
C ASN A 211 37.01 -19.72 -16.46
#